data_AF-A0AAW4KSN3-F1
#
_entry.id   AF-A0AAW4KSN3-F1
#
_cell.length_a   1.000
_cell.length_b   1.000
_cell.length_c   1.000
_cell.angle_alpha   90.00
_cell.angle_beta   90.00
_cell.angle_gamma   90.00
#
_symmetry.space_group_name_H-M   'P 1'
#
loop_
_entity.id
_entity.type
_entity.pdbx_description
1 polymer ?
#
loop_
_entity_poly.entity_id
_entity_poly.type
_entity_poly.pdbx_seq_one_letter_code
_entity_poly.pdbx_strand_id
1 'polypeptide(L)'
;AEVQRFLVLHGKVDAKGAAQLEVELESINSGIPLRDERMRRELFEIKTFPEAQISAQINLQPINDLASGAQLELRLPLSVTLHGKTQTYSAELLATRLDDRRFQVVTLEPVILHAEDFDLAPGVAT
;
A
#
# COMPACT_ATOMS: atom_id res chain seq x y z
N ALA A 1 -16.56 2.95 10.98
CA ALA A 1 -15.29 2.36 10.52
C ALA A 1 -14.21 2.77 11.50
N GLU A 2 -13.38 1.84 11.95
CA GLU A 2 -12.24 2.12 12.81
C GLU A 2 -10.97 2.16 11.96
N VAL A 3 -10.11 3.16 12.20
CA VAL A 3 -8.87 3.31 11.42
C VAL A 3 -7.79 2.46 12.05
N GLN A 4 -7.25 1.53 11.27
CA GLN A 4 -6.14 0.65 11.63
C GLN A 4 -4.91 0.99 10.78
N ARG A 5 -3.72 0.55 11.18
CA ARG A 5 -2.49 0.82 10.45
C ARG A 5 -1.49 -0.33 10.53
N PHE A 6 -0.62 -0.44 9.54
CA PHE A 6 0.59 -1.25 9.63
C PHE A 6 1.76 -0.35 10.04
N LEU A 7 2.62 -0.85 10.91
CA LEU A 7 3.74 -0.08 11.46
C LEU A 7 5.02 -0.22 10.66
N VAL A 8 5.15 -1.27 9.85
CA VAL A 8 6.36 -1.57 9.08
C VAL A 8 6.03 -1.66 7.60
N LEU A 9 6.70 -0.81 6.82
CA LEU A 9 6.57 -0.66 5.38
C LEU A 9 7.97 -0.58 4.77
N HIS A 10 8.20 -1.30 3.68
CA HIS A 10 9.44 -1.22 2.91
C HIS A 10 9.12 -0.80 1.49
N GLY A 11 9.88 0.14 0.93
CA GLY A 11 9.59 0.68 -0.39
C GLY A 11 10.84 0.89 -1.22
N LYS A 12 10.72 0.67 -2.52
CA LYS A 12 11.75 1.06 -3.50
C LYS A 12 11.11 1.49 -4.81
N VAL A 13 11.78 2.40 -5.49
CA VAL A 13 11.50 2.75 -6.88
C VAL A 13 12.85 2.70 -7.61
N ASP A 14 12.94 1.90 -8.67
CA ASP A 14 14.17 1.82 -9.45
C ASP A 14 14.27 2.97 -10.48
N ALA A 15 15.43 3.08 -11.13
CA ALA A 15 15.68 4.11 -12.15
C ALA A 15 14.80 3.99 -13.41
N LYS A 16 14.12 2.85 -13.59
CA LYS A 16 13.15 2.63 -14.68
C LYS A 16 11.73 2.95 -14.25
N GLY A 17 11.50 3.33 -13.00
CA GLY A 17 10.18 3.63 -12.45
C GLY A 17 9.41 2.42 -11.95
N ALA A 18 10.04 1.24 -11.84
CA ALA A 18 9.41 0.09 -11.21
C ALA A 18 9.35 0.32 -9.69
N ALA A 19 8.14 0.52 -9.18
CA ALA A 19 7.87 0.77 -7.77
C ALA A 19 7.37 -0.50 -7.09
N GLN A 20 7.90 -0.78 -5.89
CA GLN A 20 7.43 -1.83 -5.00
C GLN A 20 7.28 -1.26 -3.59
N LEU A 21 6.15 -1.56 -2.95
CA LEU A 21 5.88 -1.32 -1.54
C LEU A 21 5.47 -2.64 -0.92
N GLU A 22 6.13 -3.01 0.17
CA GLU A 22 5.90 -4.22 0.94
C GLU A 22 5.38 -3.83 2.32
N VAL A 23 4.32 -4.51 2.76
CA VAL A 23 3.67 -4.31 4.04
C VAL A 23 3.88 -5.57 4.87
N GLU A 24 4.62 -5.48 5.98
CA GLU A 24 4.74 -6.61 6.90
C GLU A 24 3.42 -6.75 7.68
N LEU A 25 2.68 -7.84 7.43
CA LEU A 25 1.35 -8.02 8.00
C LEU A 25 1.38 -8.31 9.51
N GLU A 26 2.51 -8.77 10.04
CA GLU A 26 2.75 -8.89 11.49
C GLU A 26 2.63 -7.54 12.20
N SER A 27 2.95 -6.45 11.50
CA SER A 27 2.98 -5.09 12.04
C SER A 27 1.60 -4.43 12.17
N ILE A 28 0.50 -5.17 11.97
CA ILE A 28 -0.86 -4.66 12.16
C ILE A 28 -1.06 -4.11 13.57
N ASN A 29 -1.55 -2.87 13.63
CA ASN A 29 -1.93 -2.16 14.83
C ASN A 29 -3.34 -1.60 14.64
N SER A 30 -4.29 -2.26 15.26
CA SER A 30 -5.67 -1.81 15.37
C SER A 30 -5.93 -1.05 16.68
N GLY A 31 -4.94 -0.91 17.56
CA GLY A 31 -5.09 -0.33 18.89
C GLY A 31 -5.62 -1.32 19.95
N ILE A 32 -5.96 -2.55 19.57
CA ILE A 32 -6.45 -3.60 20.48
C ILE A 32 -5.56 -4.85 20.31
N PRO A 33 -4.66 -5.15 21.27
CA PRO A 33 -3.68 -6.24 21.10
C PRO A 33 -4.28 -7.60 20.77
N LEU A 34 -5.41 -7.96 21.40
CA LEU A 34 -6.10 -9.23 21.13
C LEU A 34 -6.68 -9.28 19.71
N ARG A 35 -7.14 -8.15 19.16
CA ARG A 35 -7.61 -8.08 17.77
C ARG A 35 -6.44 -8.18 16.81
N ASP A 36 -5.31 -7.54 17.11
CA ASP A 36 -4.10 -7.65 16.29
C ASP A 36 -3.62 -9.10 16.22
N GLU A 37 -3.66 -9.83 17.34
CA GLU A 37 -3.33 -11.26 17.36
C GLU A 37 -4.27 -12.09 16.49
N ARG A 38 -5.58 -11.84 16.57
CA ARG A 38 -6.57 -12.52 15.73
C ARG A 38 -6.40 -12.16 14.26
N MET A 39 -6.20 -10.90 13.91
CA MET A 39 -5.96 -10.47 12.52
C MET A 39 -4.72 -11.15 11.93
N ARG A 40 -3.62 -11.23 12.68
CA ARG A 40 -2.43 -11.95 12.22
C ARG A 40 -2.69 -13.44 11.97
N ARG A 41 -3.44 -14.09 12.86
CA ARG A 41 -3.61 -15.55 12.86
C ARG A 41 -4.75 -16.04 11.97
N GLU A 42 -5.88 -15.36 11.99
CA GLU A 42 -7.15 -15.79 11.41
C GLU A 42 -7.49 -15.06 10.11
N LEU A 43 -7.13 -13.77 9.99
CA LEU A 43 -7.44 -12.98 8.79
C LEU A 43 -6.31 -13.04 7.77
N PHE A 44 -5.11 -12.61 8.14
CA PHE A 44 -3.97 -12.53 7.22
C PHE A 44 -3.18 -13.83 7.10
N GLU A 45 -3.36 -14.75 8.04
CA GLU A 45 -2.62 -16.01 8.11
C GLU A 45 -1.10 -15.82 7.91
N ILE A 46 -0.49 -14.92 8.70
CA ILE A 46 0.87 -14.40 8.43
C ILE A 46 2.00 -15.44 8.40
N LYS A 47 1.74 -16.66 8.89
CA LYS A 47 2.67 -17.78 8.77
C LYS A 47 2.79 -18.28 7.33
N THR A 48 1.74 -18.12 6.54
CA THR A 48 1.66 -18.48 5.11
C THR A 48 1.88 -17.25 4.24
N PHE A 49 1.30 -16.11 4.63
CA PHE A 49 1.36 -14.84 3.89
C PHE A 49 1.92 -13.73 4.78
N PRO A 50 3.25 -13.65 4.98
CA PRO A 50 3.84 -12.69 5.92
C PRO A 50 3.70 -11.24 5.47
N GLU A 51 3.54 -11.02 4.16
CA GLU A 51 3.56 -9.71 3.53
C GLU A 51 2.40 -9.50 2.55
N ALA A 52 2.04 -8.23 2.37
CA ALA A 52 1.30 -7.78 1.20
C ALA A 52 2.22 -6.92 0.33
N GLN A 53 2.10 -7.06 -0.99
CA GLN A 53 2.95 -6.36 -1.95
C GLN A 53 2.11 -5.47 -2.85
N ILE A 54 2.54 -4.23 -3.03
CA ILE A 54 2.00 -3.29 -3.99
C ILE A 54 3.07 -3.01 -5.03
N SER A 55 2.73 -3.15 -6.31
CA SER A 55 3.65 -2.88 -7.42
C SER A 55 3.03 -1.94 -8.45
N ALA A 56 3.82 -1.02 -8.99
CA ALA A 56 3.37 -0.11 -10.03
C ALA A 56 4.53 0.28 -10.97
N GLN A 57 4.17 0.79 -12.15
CA GLN A 57 5.11 1.39 -13.09
C GLN A 57 4.87 2.89 -13.15
N ILE A 58 5.84 3.66 -12.67
CA ILE A 58 5.76 5.12 -12.57
C ILE A 58 6.48 5.74 -13.77
N ASN A 59 5.86 6.73 -14.41
CA ASN A 59 6.59 7.64 -15.30
C ASN A 59 7.32 8.67 -14.43
N LEU A 60 8.64 8.49 -14.27
CA LEU A 60 9.44 9.32 -13.37
C LEU A 60 9.69 10.74 -13.90
N GLN A 61 9.62 10.96 -15.21
CA GLN A 61 10.03 12.22 -15.81
C GLN A 61 9.22 13.42 -15.29
N PRO A 62 7.88 13.41 -15.30
CA PRO A 62 7.10 14.53 -14.77
C PRO A 62 7.32 14.78 -13.27
N ILE A 63 7.65 13.74 -12.51
CA ILE A 63 7.90 13.83 -11.06
C ILE A 63 9.28 14.44 -10.79
N ASN A 64 10.30 14.03 -11.56
CA ASN A 64 11.67 14.55 -11.43
C ASN A 64 11.79 16.01 -11.89
N ASP A 65 10.94 16.43 -12.84
CA ASP A 65 10.89 17.80 -13.35
C ASP A 65 10.24 18.78 -12.36
N LEU A 66 9.63 18.30 -11.27
CA LEU A 66 9.06 19.16 -10.24
C LEU A 66 10.15 20.02 -9.59
N ALA A 67 9.86 21.31 -9.40
CA ALA A 67 10.62 22.14 -8.48
C ALA A 67 10.39 21.68 -7.03
N SER A 68 11.32 21.98 -6.12
CA SER A 68 11.10 21.72 -4.70
C SER A 68 9.85 22.46 -4.19
N GLY A 69 8.99 21.77 -3.46
CA GLY A 69 7.68 22.25 -3.01
C GLY A 69 6.56 22.16 -4.05
N ALA A 70 6.87 21.85 -5.32
CA ALA A 70 5.85 21.66 -6.34
C ALA A 70 5.21 20.27 -6.23
N GLN A 71 3.96 20.19 -6.70
CA GLN A 71 3.11 19.01 -6.60
C GLN A 71 2.52 18.62 -7.97
N LEU A 72 2.29 17.33 -8.16
CA LEU A 72 1.70 16.74 -9.36
C LEU A 72 0.64 15.71 -8.94
N GLU A 73 -0.57 15.87 -9.47
CA GLU A 73 -1.60 14.83 -9.39
C GLU A 73 -1.36 13.80 -10.49
N LEU A 74 -1.45 12.51 -10.15
CA LEU A 74 -1.35 11.43 -11.10
C LEU A 74 -2.31 10.29 -10.77
N ARG A 75 -2.82 9.67 -11.82
CA ARG A 75 -3.54 8.40 -11.72
C ARG A 75 -2.59 7.26 -12.05
N LEU A 76 -2.38 6.36 -11.10
CA LEU A 76 -1.40 5.28 -11.20
C LEU A 76 -2.09 3.91 -11.15
N PRO A 77 -2.08 3.14 -12.25
CA PRO A 77 -2.41 1.73 -12.21
C PRO A 77 -1.39 0.99 -11.32
N LEU A 78 -1.90 0.17 -10.41
CA LEU A 78 -1.09 -0.62 -9.50
C LEU A 78 -1.68 -2.01 -9.31
N SER A 79 -0.84 -2.95 -8.90
CA SER A 79 -1.27 -4.29 -8.49
C SER A 79 -1.05 -4.45 -6.99
N VAL A 80 -2.03 -5.02 -6.31
CA VAL A 80 -1.94 -5.41 -4.90
C VAL A 80 -1.97 -6.93 -4.84
N THR A 81 -0.94 -7.51 -4.25
CA THR A 81 -0.86 -8.92 -3.89
C THR A 81 -1.05 -9.06 -2.39
N LEU A 82 -2.11 -9.74 -1.98
CA LEU A 82 -2.46 -9.98 -0.58
C LEU A 82 -3.08 -11.37 -0.47
N HIS A 83 -2.70 -12.12 0.56
CA HIS A 83 -3.26 -13.46 0.81
C HIS A 83 -3.17 -14.40 -0.42
N GLY A 84 -2.05 -14.31 -1.15
CA GLY A 84 -1.78 -15.11 -2.35
C GLY A 84 -2.60 -14.74 -3.60
N LYS A 85 -3.45 -13.70 -3.56
CA LYS A 85 -4.19 -13.19 -4.72
C LYS A 85 -3.64 -11.86 -5.16
N THR A 86 -3.70 -11.59 -6.46
CA THR A 86 -3.29 -10.31 -7.05
C THR A 86 -4.47 -9.65 -7.75
N GLN A 87 -4.69 -8.37 -7.45
CA GLN A 87 -5.70 -7.55 -8.09
C GLN A 87 -5.13 -6.22 -8.56
N THR A 88 -5.73 -5.66 -9.60
CA THR A 88 -5.33 -4.36 -10.16
C THR A 88 -6.27 -3.26 -9.72
N TYR A 89 -5.71 -2.13 -9.30
CA TYR A 89 -6.44 -0.92 -8.94
C TYR A 89 -5.87 0.29 -9.66
N SER A 90 -6.61 1.39 -9.61
CA SER A 90 -6.16 2.70 -10.07
C SER A 90 -6.18 3.64 -8.88
N ALA A 91 -5.01 4.10 -8.44
CA ALA A 91 -4.89 5.06 -7.35
C ALA A 91 -4.78 6.50 -7.86
N GLU A 92 -5.48 7.42 -7.21
CA GLU A 92 -5.27 8.86 -7.41
C GLU A 92 -4.28 9.36 -6.37
N LEU A 93 -3.15 9.90 -6.83
CA LEU A 93 -2.01 10.24 -6.00
C LEU A 93 -1.63 11.70 -6.19
N LEU A 94 -1.16 12.32 -5.12
CA LEU A 94 -0.46 13.59 -5.15
C LEU A 94 1.01 13.33 -4.82
N ALA A 95 1.88 13.58 -5.80
CA ALA A 95 3.33 13.53 -5.64
C ALA A 95 3.88 14.93 -5.41
N THR A 96 4.62 15.12 -4.33
CA THR A 96 5.25 16.40 -3.98
C THR A 96 6.75 16.21 -3.86
N ARG A 97 7.53 17.05 -4.54
CA ARG A 97 8.99 17.07 -4.35
C ARG A 97 9.31 17.85 -3.08
N LEU A 98 9.93 17.19 -2.10
CA LEU A 98 10.27 17.84 -0.83
C LEU A 98 11.62 18.56 -0.92
N ASP A 99 12.56 17.98 -1.64
CA ASP A 99 13.86 18.56 -1.98
C ASP A 99 14.52 17.79 -3.14
N ASP A 100 15.84 17.93 -3.31
CA ASP A 100 16.57 17.32 -4.41
C ASP A 100 16.51 15.79 -4.47
N ARG A 101 16.28 15.12 -3.33
CA ARG A 101 16.35 13.66 -3.21
C ARG A 101 15.15 13.03 -2.54
N ARG A 102 14.21 13.82 -2.02
CA ARG A 102 13.05 13.33 -1.28
C ARG A 102 11.75 13.73 -1.96
N PHE A 103 10.85 12.77 -2.01
CA PHE A 103 9.50 12.93 -2.53
C PHE A 103 8.50 12.43 -1.49
N GLN A 104 7.34 13.06 -1.46
CA GLN A 104 6.17 12.59 -0.72
C GLN A 104 5.13 12.15 -1.74
N VAL A 105 4.49 11.02 -1.48
CA VAL A 105 3.34 10.54 -2.24
C VAL A 105 2.22 10.26 -1.25
N VAL A 106 1.04 10.81 -1.52
CA VAL A 106 -0.17 10.55 -0.74
C VAL A 106 -1.29 10.15 -1.69
N THR A 107 -2.20 9.32 -1.21
CA THR A 107 -3.47 9.06 -1.90
C THR A 107 -4.39 10.25 -1.74
N LEU A 108 -4.91 10.80 -2.85
CA LEU A 108 -5.97 11.81 -2.83
C LEU A 108 -7.31 11.21 -2.41
N GLU A 109 -7.55 9.95 -2.82
CA GLU A 109 -8.70 9.16 -2.42
C GLU A 109 -8.24 7.76 -1.96
N PRO A 110 -8.89 7.16 -0.93
CA PRO A 110 -8.56 5.81 -0.50
C PRO A 110 -8.76 4.77 -1.61
N VAL A 111 -7.81 3.84 -1.76
CA VAL A 111 -8.01 2.66 -2.60
C VAL A 111 -8.89 1.67 -1.83
N ILE A 112 -10.06 1.37 -2.37
CA ILE A 112 -11.01 0.44 -1.76
C ILE A 112 -10.68 -0.99 -2.19
N LEU A 113 -10.31 -1.83 -1.22
CA LEU A 113 -10.10 -3.26 -1.40
C LEU A 113 -11.35 -4.02 -0.97
N HIS A 114 -11.79 -4.99 -1.76
CA HIS A 114 -12.87 -5.89 -1.37
C HIS A 114 -12.27 -7.18 -0.79
N ALA A 115 -12.76 -7.60 0.38
CA ALA A 115 -12.24 -8.78 1.06
C ALA A 115 -12.42 -10.07 0.22
N GLU A 116 -13.47 -10.13 -0.60
CA GLU A 116 -13.75 -11.24 -1.52
C GLU A 116 -12.65 -11.44 -2.56
N ASP A 117 -12.02 -10.36 -3.00
CA ASP A 117 -10.98 -10.40 -4.03
C ASP A 117 -9.69 -11.11 -3.57
N PHE A 118 -9.53 -11.25 -2.24
CA PHE A 118 -8.34 -11.78 -1.57
C PHE A 118 -8.65 -13.02 -0.72
N ASP A 119 -9.82 -13.64 -0.86
CA ASP A 119 -10.29 -14.74 0.00
C ASP A 119 -10.31 -14.40 1.50
N LEU A 120 -10.49 -13.11 1.85
CA LEU A 120 -10.49 -12.62 3.23
C LEU A 120 -11.90 -12.43 3.82
N ALA A 121 -12.96 -12.53 2.99
CA ALA A 121 -14.34 -12.27 3.41
C ALA A 121 -14.79 -13.00 4.69
N PRO A 122 -14.47 -14.30 4.91
CA PRO A 122 -14.84 -15.00 6.14
C PRO A 122 -14.26 -14.38 7.41
N GLY A 123 -13.06 -13.80 7.34
CA GLY A 123 -12.37 -13.19 8.47
C GLY A 123 -12.79 -11.75 8.77
N VAL A 124 -13.59 -11.12 7.89
CA VAL A 124 -14.08 -9.73 8.05
C VAL A 124 -15.54 -9.68 8.50
N ALA A 125 -16.31 -10.76 8.31
CA ALA A 125 -17.75 -10.81 8.54
C ALA A 125 -18.17 -11.03 10.02
N THR A 126 -17.26 -10.94 11.00
CA THR A 126 -17.53 -11.24 12.42
C THR A 126 -17.30 -10.06 13.36
#